data_AF-A0A2V8PE07-F1
#
_entry.id   AF-A0A2V8PE07-F1
#
_cell.length_a   1.000
_cell.length_b   1.000
_cell.length_c   1.000
_cell.angle_alpha   90.00
_cell.angle_beta   90.00
_cell.angle_gamma   90.00
#
_symmetry.space_group_name_H-M   'P 1'
#
loop_
_entity.id
_entity.type
_entity.pdbx_description
1 polymer ?
#
loop_
_entity_poly.entity_id
_entity_poly.type
_entity_poly.pdbx_seq_one_letter_code
_entity_poly.pdbx_strand_id
1 'polypeptide(L)'
;MKRNIGAALVFTACLVTSAGATRPGPVVAKFGGECEGISFQPTPKLATLIRRTKQRQRQPCDSKFCEGVFAYDLNGDGRLEYFVRLACGATGNCTWGIFSDQPARLRGTFDAWFFSIHRRNASWNALTTYTREGGDQGIIATLRNRRGAYVQTSDHTERGYYGNWQPFLKRIGVPKC
;
A
#
# COMPACT_ATOMS: atom_id res chain seq x y z
N MET A 1 10.20 9.46 -69.65
CA MET A 1 9.35 10.44 -68.92
C MET A 1 8.61 9.74 -67.80
N LYS A 2 8.91 10.14 -66.55
CA LYS A 2 8.13 10.08 -65.30
C LYS A 2 6.97 9.05 -65.16
N ARG A 3 7.04 8.23 -64.09
CA ARG A 3 6.06 8.30 -62.98
C ARG A 3 6.50 7.46 -61.76
N ASN A 4 6.78 8.18 -60.68
CA ASN A 4 6.85 7.70 -59.30
C ASN A 4 5.44 7.30 -58.83
N ILE A 5 5.32 6.21 -58.07
CA ILE A 5 4.19 5.96 -57.17
C ILE A 5 4.78 5.61 -55.82
N GLY A 6 4.84 6.59 -54.93
CA GLY A 6 5.12 6.39 -53.51
C GLY A 6 3.84 5.94 -52.81
N ALA A 7 3.88 4.76 -52.20
CA ALA A 7 2.82 4.30 -51.31
C ALA A 7 3.08 4.84 -49.90
N ALA A 8 2.28 5.82 -49.48
CA ALA A 8 2.28 6.30 -48.10
C ALA A 8 1.46 5.32 -47.24
N LEU A 9 2.13 4.58 -46.35
CA LEU A 9 1.49 3.82 -45.28
C LEU A 9 1.03 4.79 -44.19
N VAL A 10 -0.28 4.97 -44.08
CA VAL A 10 -0.91 5.68 -42.97
C VAL A 10 -0.95 4.73 -41.77
N PHE A 11 -0.06 4.93 -40.79
CA PHE A 11 -0.18 4.31 -39.48
C PHE A 11 -1.27 5.04 -38.68
N THR A 12 -2.48 4.50 -38.68
CA THR A 12 -3.53 4.94 -37.76
C THR A 12 -3.18 4.43 -36.36
N ALA A 13 -2.54 5.28 -35.56
CA ALA A 13 -2.34 5.02 -34.15
C ALA A 13 -3.70 5.10 -33.43
N CYS A 14 -4.30 3.95 -33.12
CA CYS A 14 -5.40 3.88 -32.15
C CYS A 14 -4.85 4.23 -30.76
N LEU A 15 -4.96 5.51 -30.38
CA LEU A 15 -4.82 5.95 -29.00
C LEU A 15 -6.01 5.40 -28.20
N VAL A 16 -5.82 4.24 -27.58
CA VAL A 16 -6.74 3.73 -26.55
C VAL A 16 -6.47 4.50 -25.27
N THR A 17 -7.13 5.64 -25.09
CA THR A 17 -7.16 6.38 -23.83
C THR A 17 -8.18 5.77 -22.87
N SER A 18 -7.89 4.59 -22.33
CA SER A 18 -8.68 4.05 -21.22
C SER A 18 -8.14 4.57 -19.88
N ALA A 19 -8.29 5.87 -19.63
CA ALA A 19 -8.18 6.44 -18.28
C ALA A 19 -9.49 6.19 -17.51
N GLY A 20 -9.93 4.93 -17.47
CA GLY A 20 -10.99 4.51 -16.57
C GLY A 20 -10.39 4.34 -15.18
N ALA A 21 -10.70 5.24 -14.25
CA ALA A 21 -10.44 5.03 -12.83
C ALA A 21 -11.14 3.73 -12.42
N THR A 22 -10.39 2.62 -12.46
CA THR A 22 -10.92 1.30 -12.16
C THR A 22 -11.30 1.32 -10.69
N ARG A 23 -12.60 1.17 -10.40
CA ARG A 23 -13.08 1.03 -9.02
C ARG A 23 -12.19 -0.01 -8.31
N PRO A 24 -11.72 0.26 -7.08
CA PRO A 24 -10.95 -0.72 -6.33
C PRO A 24 -11.72 -2.04 -6.27
N GLY A 25 -11.01 -3.16 -6.41
CA GLY A 25 -11.60 -4.47 -6.21
C GLY A 25 -12.12 -4.64 -4.77
N PRO A 26 -12.79 -5.76 -4.46
CA PRO A 26 -13.31 -5.98 -3.11
C PRO A 26 -12.20 -5.96 -2.06
N VAL A 27 -12.50 -5.42 -0.89
CA VAL A 27 -11.59 -5.47 0.26
C VAL A 27 -11.53 -6.90 0.77
N VAL A 28 -10.31 -7.43 0.92
CA VAL A 28 -10.05 -8.81 1.35
C VAL A 28 -9.30 -8.91 2.66
N ALA A 29 -8.68 -7.82 3.11
CA ALA A 29 -8.08 -7.71 4.43
C ALA A 29 -7.98 -6.23 4.85
N LYS A 30 -7.92 -6.00 6.16
CA LYS A 30 -7.76 -4.67 6.78
C LYS A 30 -6.80 -4.81 7.95
N PHE A 31 -5.90 -3.84 8.08
CA PHE A 31 -4.79 -3.88 9.03
C PHE A 31 -4.47 -2.47 9.55
N GLY A 32 -3.57 -2.41 10.53
CA GLY A 32 -3.11 -1.17 11.14
C GLY A 32 -3.88 -0.80 12.41
N GLY A 33 -3.78 0.47 12.78
CA GLY A 33 -4.32 1.01 14.01
C GLY A 33 -3.67 0.43 15.25
N GLU A 34 -4.52 0.26 16.26
CA GLU A 34 -4.23 -0.26 17.60
C GLU A 34 -4.07 -1.79 17.63
N CYS A 35 -4.20 -2.48 16.48
CA CYS A 35 -4.03 -3.94 16.43
C CYS A 35 -2.55 -4.33 16.57
N GLU A 36 -2.23 -5.24 17.48
CA GLU A 36 -0.83 -5.66 17.71
C GLU A 36 -0.21 -6.39 16.52
N GLY A 37 -1.03 -7.05 15.70
CA GLY A 37 -0.55 -7.94 14.64
C GLY A 37 -0.29 -9.35 15.17
N ILE A 38 0.42 -10.16 14.40
CA ILE A 38 0.79 -11.53 14.79
C ILE A 38 2.29 -11.62 15.08
N SER A 39 2.67 -12.54 15.96
CA SER A 39 4.07 -12.90 16.16
C SER A 39 4.65 -13.52 14.87
N PHE A 40 5.90 -13.21 14.57
CA PHE A 40 6.54 -13.61 13.34
C PHE A 40 8.05 -13.83 13.55
N GLN A 41 8.57 -14.91 12.95
CA GLN A 41 9.98 -15.25 12.96
C GLN A 41 10.52 -15.19 11.52
N PRO A 42 11.07 -14.04 11.07
CA PRO A 42 11.64 -13.92 9.73
C PRO A 42 12.92 -14.75 9.58
N THR A 43 13.28 -15.09 8.33
CA THR A 43 14.64 -15.58 8.09
C THR A 43 15.71 -14.57 8.54
N PRO A 44 16.96 -14.99 8.85
CA PRO A 44 18.01 -14.07 9.27
C PRO A 44 18.28 -12.93 8.27
N LYS A 45 18.11 -13.19 6.97
CA LYS A 45 18.25 -12.18 5.90
C LYS A 45 17.15 -11.13 6.00
N LEU A 46 15.89 -11.55 6.13
CA LEU A 46 14.78 -10.62 6.29
C LEU A 46 14.84 -9.88 7.63
N ALA A 47 15.18 -10.54 8.73
CA ALA A 47 15.37 -9.92 10.04
C ALA A 47 16.40 -8.77 9.97
N THR A 48 17.54 -9.02 9.32
CA THR A 48 18.58 -8.02 9.12
C THR A 48 18.09 -6.85 8.26
N LEU A 49 17.33 -7.14 7.21
CA LEU A 49 16.77 -6.11 6.32
C LEU A 49 15.74 -5.24 7.06
N ILE A 50 14.81 -5.84 7.81
CA ILE A 50 13.83 -5.12 8.62
C ILE A 50 14.54 -4.20 9.61
N ARG A 51 15.50 -4.73 10.37
CA ARG A 51 16.28 -3.94 11.35
C ARG A 51 16.96 -2.74 10.69
N ARG A 52 17.65 -2.95 9.56
CA ARG A 52 18.32 -1.86 8.82
C ARG A 52 17.34 -0.81 8.31
N THR A 53 16.17 -1.23 7.81
CA THR A 53 15.14 -0.29 7.34
C THR A 53 14.53 0.50 8.49
N LYS A 54 14.29 -0.15 9.64
CA LYS A 54 13.77 0.47 10.86
C LYS A 54 14.75 1.50 11.43
N GLN A 55 16.04 1.19 11.48
CA GLN A 55 17.11 2.10 11.95
C GLN A 55 17.28 3.38 11.10
N ARG A 56 16.74 3.42 9.88
CA ARG A 56 16.75 4.64 9.05
C ARG A 56 15.66 5.65 9.44
N GLN A 57 14.71 5.24 10.28
CA GLN A 57 13.67 6.14 10.76
C GLN A 57 14.21 7.05 11.85
N ARG A 58 13.75 8.31 11.90
CA ARG A 58 14.15 9.26 12.94
C ARG A 58 13.73 8.80 14.34
N GLN A 59 12.57 8.15 14.43
CA GLN A 59 12.02 7.59 15.67
C GLN A 59 11.56 6.16 15.39
N PRO A 60 12.47 5.18 15.44
CA PRO A 60 12.15 3.78 15.19
C PRO A 60 11.08 3.25 16.15
N CYS A 61 10.22 2.37 15.63
CA CYS A 61 9.20 1.69 16.43
C CYS A 61 9.83 0.50 17.17
N ASP A 62 10.24 0.70 18.41
CA ASP A 62 11.00 -0.29 19.20
C ASP A 62 10.23 -0.83 20.42
N SER A 63 8.96 -0.46 20.61
CA SER A 63 8.12 -1.04 21.67
C SER A 63 7.63 -2.43 21.30
N LYS A 64 7.15 -3.21 22.29
CA LYS A 64 6.55 -4.54 22.07
C LYS A 64 5.42 -4.52 21.04
N PHE A 65 4.66 -3.44 20.97
CA PHE A 65 3.61 -3.21 19.97
C PHE A 65 4.13 -3.22 18.52
N CYS A 66 5.42 -2.91 18.33
CA CYS A 66 6.09 -2.84 17.03
C CYS A 66 6.74 -4.16 16.59
N GLU A 67 6.69 -5.20 17.42
CA GLU A 67 7.27 -6.51 17.13
C GLU A 67 6.32 -7.37 16.28
N GLY A 68 5.01 -7.15 16.41
CA GLY A 68 4.01 -7.81 15.59
C GLY A 68 4.02 -7.34 14.14
N VAL A 69 3.65 -8.25 13.23
CA VAL A 69 3.50 -7.96 11.80
C VAL A 69 2.07 -8.25 11.36
N PHE A 70 1.68 -7.66 10.24
CA PHE A 70 0.55 -8.17 9.47
C PHE A 70 1.09 -8.94 8.28
N ALA A 71 0.44 -10.03 7.91
CA ALA A 71 0.88 -10.87 6.81
C ALA A 71 -0.26 -11.11 5.82
N TYR A 72 0.05 -11.05 4.53
CA TYR A 72 -0.90 -11.35 3.46
C TYR A 72 -0.17 -11.74 2.19
N ASP A 73 -0.69 -12.72 1.45
CA ASP A 73 -0.21 -13.05 0.11
C ASP A 73 -0.70 -12.00 -0.88
N LEU A 74 0.16 -11.03 -1.22
CA LEU A 74 -0.23 -9.92 -2.07
C LEU A 74 -0.27 -10.27 -3.55
N ASN A 75 0.28 -11.40 -3.96
CA ASN A 75 0.52 -11.73 -5.36
C ASN A 75 -0.12 -13.05 -5.82
N GLY A 76 -0.61 -13.86 -4.89
CA GLY A 76 -1.26 -15.14 -5.12
C GLY A 76 -0.30 -16.33 -5.31
N ASP A 77 0.99 -16.19 -4.98
CA ASP A 77 2.01 -17.23 -5.13
C ASP A 77 2.11 -18.18 -3.93
N GLY A 78 1.26 -18.00 -2.92
CA GLY A 78 1.25 -18.78 -1.69
C GLY A 78 2.31 -18.35 -0.66
N ARG A 79 3.08 -17.30 -0.93
CA ARG A 79 4.05 -16.73 0.00
C ARG A 79 3.52 -15.42 0.56
N LEU A 80 3.74 -15.22 1.84
CA LEU A 80 3.27 -14.02 2.53
C LEU A 80 4.23 -12.85 2.32
N GLU A 81 3.66 -11.68 2.08
CA GLU A 81 4.30 -10.41 2.36
C GLU A 81 3.95 -9.93 3.78
N TYR A 82 4.91 -9.24 4.39
CA TYR A 82 4.85 -8.79 5.77
C TYR A 82 4.83 -7.26 5.84
N PHE A 83 3.85 -6.73 6.55
CA PHE A 83 3.73 -5.32 6.89
C PHE A 83 4.30 -5.11 8.29
N VAL A 84 5.39 -4.33 8.36
CA VAL A 84 6.13 -4.09 9.60
C VAL A 84 6.08 -2.62 9.94
N ARG A 85 5.78 -2.29 11.20
CA ARG A 85 5.91 -0.92 11.71
C ARG A 85 7.37 -0.53 11.78
N LEU A 86 7.74 0.52 11.06
CA LEU A 86 9.09 1.07 11.04
C LEU A 86 9.22 2.22 12.04
N ALA A 87 8.21 3.07 12.12
CA ALA A 87 8.09 4.19 13.05
C ALA A 87 6.61 4.43 13.36
N CYS A 88 6.27 4.91 14.55
CA CYS A 88 4.90 5.30 14.88
C CYS A 88 4.91 6.62 15.63
N GLY A 89 3.99 7.52 15.26
CA GLY A 89 3.77 8.79 15.93
C GLY A 89 2.64 8.73 16.96
N ALA A 90 2.49 9.80 17.73
CA ALA A 90 1.51 9.89 18.82
C ALA A 90 0.04 9.83 18.36
N THR A 91 -0.24 10.08 17.08
CA THR A 91 -1.61 10.11 16.53
C THR A 91 -2.10 8.75 16.02
N GLY A 92 -1.33 7.68 16.22
CA GLY A 92 -1.63 6.33 15.72
C GLY A 92 -1.16 6.09 14.29
N ASN A 93 -0.75 7.12 13.56
CA ASN A 93 -0.09 6.96 12.27
C ASN A 93 1.26 6.25 12.46
N CYS A 94 1.52 5.28 11.60
CA CYS A 94 2.81 4.62 11.50
C CYS A 94 3.36 4.69 10.08
N THR A 95 4.68 4.74 9.98
CA THR A 95 5.40 4.39 8.75
C THR A 95 5.54 2.88 8.71
N TRP A 96 5.04 2.29 7.64
CA TRP A 96 5.03 0.85 7.38
C TRP A 96 6.06 0.49 6.32
N GLY A 97 6.66 -0.68 6.45
CA GLY A 97 7.41 -1.33 5.39
C GLY A 97 6.70 -2.61 4.94
N ILE A 98 6.67 -2.85 3.63
CA ILE A 98 6.20 -4.10 3.03
C ILE A 98 7.41 -4.92 2.68
N PHE A 99 7.48 -6.16 3.17
CA PHE A 99 8.63 -7.04 2.95
C PHE A 99 8.20 -8.39 2.38
N SER A 100 9.05 -8.98 1.54
CA SER A 100 8.98 -10.41 1.20
C SER A 100 10.20 -11.12 1.76
N ASP A 101 10.08 -12.41 2.12
CA ASP A 101 11.18 -13.18 2.73
C ASP A 101 11.99 -14.01 1.71
N GLN A 102 11.35 -14.46 0.63
CA GLN A 102 11.96 -15.37 -0.34
C GLN A 102 11.82 -14.85 -1.77
N PRO A 103 12.73 -13.97 -2.24
CA PRO A 103 13.90 -13.45 -1.51
C PRO A 103 13.56 -12.28 -0.57
N ALA A 104 14.42 -12.07 0.43
CA ALA A 104 14.37 -10.97 1.39
C ALA A 104 14.46 -9.63 0.65
N ARG A 105 13.35 -8.89 0.58
CA ARG A 105 13.26 -7.61 -0.15
C ARG A 105 12.31 -6.65 0.54
N LEU A 106 12.69 -5.36 0.54
CA LEU A 106 11.77 -4.27 0.82
C LEU A 106 10.98 -4.01 -0.46
N ARG A 107 9.68 -4.23 -0.38
CA ARG A 107 8.72 -4.02 -1.48
C ARG A 107 8.19 -2.59 -1.49
N GLY A 108 8.32 -1.82 -0.42
CA GLY A 108 7.88 -0.42 -0.40
C GLY A 108 7.64 0.07 1.02
N THR A 109 7.42 1.36 1.16
CA THR A 109 7.06 2.00 2.43
C THR A 109 5.88 2.93 2.24
N PHE A 110 5.08 3.12 3.29
CA PHE A 110 3.94 4.04 3.26
C PHE A 110 3.57 4.47 4.67
N ASP A 111 2.91 5.62 4.79
CA ASP A 111 2.34 6.07 6.05
C ASP A 111 0.85 5.73 6.11
N ALA A 112 0.40 5.26 7.27
CA ALA A 112 -1.00 4.97 7.51
C ALA A 112 -1.28 4.84 9.01
N TRP A 113 -2.47 5.26 9.42
CA TRP A 113 -3.11 4.72 10.61
C TRP A 113 -3.74 3.37 10.29
N PHE A 114 -4.60 3.30 9.27
CA PHE A 114 -5.24 2.07 8.80
C PHE A 114 -4.96 1.82 7.32
N PHE A 115 -4.96 0.57 6.91
CA PHE A 115 -4.88 0.22 5.50
C PHE A 115 -5.69 -1.02 5.17
N SER A 116 -6.08 -1.15 3.92
CA SER A 116 -6.87 -2.26 3.41
C SER A 116 -6.27 -2.80 2.12
N ILE A 117 -6.44 -4.11 1.92
CA ILE A 117 -6.01 -4.83 0.73
C ILE A 117 -7.21 -5.02 -0.17
N HIS A 118 -7.08 -4.60 -1.42
CA HIS A 118 -8.08 -4.76 -2.46
C HIS A 118 -7.64 -5.84 -3.44
N ARG A 119 -8.49 -6.85 -3.63
CA ARG A 119 -8.21 -7.93 -4.59
C ARG A 119 -8.07 -7.36 -5.99
N ARG A 120 -7.06 -7.83 -6.72
CA ARG A 120 -6.93 -7.57 -8.16
C ARG A 120 -6.76 -8.87 -8.92
N ASN A 121 -7.50 -9.03 -10.01
CA ASN A 121 -7.39 -10.22 -10.85
C ASN A 121 -6.08 -10.17 -11.64
N ALA A 122 -5.34 -11.28 -11.66
CA ALA A 122 -4.10 -11.46 -12.43
C ALA A 122 -3.03 -10.38 -12.18
N SER A 123 -3.00 -9.76 -10.99
CA SER A 123 -1.97 -8.80 -10.61
C SER A 123 -1.84 -8.75 -9.09
N TRP A 124 -0.73 -8.20 -8.61
CA TRP A 124 -0.57 -7.88 -7.20
C TRP A 124 -1.74 -7.01 -6.72
N ASN A 125 -2.23 -7.33 -5.52
CA ASN A 125 -3.32 -6.61 -4.87
C ASN A 125 -2.98 -5.11 -4.73
N ALA A 126 -4.02 -4.27 -4.70
CA ALA A 126 -3.85 -2.85 -4.40
C ALA A 126 -3.97 -2.62 -2.90
N LEU A 127 -3.35 -1.57 -2.40
CA LEU A 127 -3.57 -1.09 -1.04
C LEU A 127 -4.29 0.24 -1.09
N THR A 128 -5.18 0.45 -0.14
CA THR A 128 -5.68 1.79 0.20
C THR A 128 -5.33 2.09 1.65
N THR A 129 -4.68 3.23 1.88
CA THR A 129 -4.27 3.69 3.20
C THR A 129 -5.13 4.85 3.66
N TYR A 130 -5.19 5.04 4.96
CA TYR A 130 -5.74 6.22 5.61
C TYR A 130 -4.72 6.74 6.63
N THR A 131 -4.28 7.97 6.44
CA THR A 131 -3.39 8.70 7.34
C THR A 131 -4.15 9.85 7.95
N ARG A 132 -4.13 9.97 9.28
CA ARG A 132 -4.81 11.05 9.99
C ARG A 132 -3.95 12.32 9.96
N GLU A 133 -4.49 13.44 9.52
CA GLU A 133 -3.76 14.72 9.55
C GLU A 133 -4.12 15.57 10.78
N GLY A 134 -5.32 15.39 11.32
CA GLY A 134 -5.82 16.12 12.49
C GLY A 134 -7.26 16.56 12.29
N GLY A 135 -7.96 16.89 13.39
CA GLY A 135 -9.37 17.26 13.34
C GLY A 135 -10.24 16.20 12.65
N ASP A 136 -10.93 16.61 11.60
CA ASP A 136 -11.77 15.80 10.71
C ASP A 136 -11.09 15.41 9.38
N GLN A 137 -9.78 15.63 9.24
CA GLN A 137 -9.08 15.43 7.97
C GLN A 137 -8.17 14.20 7.97
N GLY A 138 -8.09 13.54 6.81
CA GLY A 138 -7.09 12.51 6.56
C GLY A 138 -6.79 12.33 5.08
N ILE A 139 -5.61 11.79 4.79
CA ILE A 139 -5.17 11.45 3.45
C ILE A 139 -5.55 10.01 3.15
N ILE A 140 -6.19 9.79 2.00
CA ILE A 140 -6.45 8.48 1.45
C ILE A 140 -5.52 8.28 0.27
N ALA A 141 -4.58 7.34 0.38
CA ALA A 141 -3.69 7.01 -0.72
C ALA A 141 -3.98 5.62 -1.29
N THR A 142 -3.73 5.44 -2.58
CA THR A 142 -3.72 4.12 -3.24
C THR A 142 -2.29 3.76 -3.57
N LEU A 143 -1.87 2.56 -3.17
CA LEU A 143 -0.59 1.98 -3.54
C LEU A 143 -0.78 0.78 -4.47
N ARG A 144 0.11 0.68 -5.45
CA ARG A 144 0.12 -0.44 -6.40
C ARG A 144 1.53 -0.93 -6.62
N ASN A 145 1.67 -2.24 -6.85
CA ASN A 145 2.93 -2.79 -7.30
C ASN A 145 3.29 -2.28 -8.71
N ARG A 146 4.46 -1.68 -8.84
CA ARG A 146 5.10 -1.28 -10.09
C ARG A 146 6.50 -1.89 -10.10
N ARG A 147 6.74 -2.81 -11.03
CA ARG A 147 8.04 -3.49 -11.22
C ARG A 147 8.59 -4.12 -9.92
N GLY A 148 7.72 -4.72 -9.12
CA GLY A 148 8.11 -5.46 -7.92
C GLY A 148 8.13 -4.63 -6.63
N ALA A 149 7.83 -3.33 -6.69
CA ALA A 149 7.71 -2.45 -5.53
C ALA A 149 6.35 -1.73 -5.48
N TYR A 150 5.76 -1.60 -4.30
CA TYR A 150 4.60 -0.76 -4.05
C TYR A 150 5.00 0.71 -4.03
N VAL A 151 4.30 1.48 -4.85
CA VAL A 151 4.40 2.94 -4.91
C VAL A 151 3.01 3.54 -4.79
N GLN A 152 2.93 4.71 -4.17
CA GLN A 152 1.72 5.51 -4.19
C GLN A 152 1.43 5.93 -5.64
N THR A 153 0.21 5.66 -6.10
CA THR A 153 -0.24 6.01 -7.46
C THR A 153 -1.25 7.14 -7.48
N SER A 154 -1.89 7.43 -6.35
CA SER A 154 -2.81 8.53 -6.17
C SER A 154 -3.03 8.77 -4.69
N ASP A 155 -3.39 9.99 -4.33
CA ASP A 155 -3.93 10.35 -3.03
C ASP A 155 -5.02 11.42 -3.18
N HIS A 156 -5.76 11.62 -2.10
CA HIS A 156 -6.61 12.79 -1.91
C HIS A 156 -6.82 13.00 -0.41
N THR A 157 -7.01 14.24 -0.01
CA THR A 157 -7.48 14.57 1.33
C THR A 157 -9.00 14.44 1.38
N GLU A 158 -9.50 13.77 2.40
CA GLU A 158 -10.91 13.77 2.74
C GLU A 158 -11.12 14.50 4.06
N ARG A 159 -12.13 15.38 4.07
CA ARG A 159 -12.55 16.14 5.25
C ARG A 159 -13.90 15.65 5.72
N GLY A 160 -14.01 15.42 7.02
CA GLY A 160 -15.27 15.17 7.68
C GLY A 160 -16.09 16.44 7.83
N TYR A 161 -17.24 16.29 8.49
CA TYR A 161 -18.11 17.39 8.88
C TYR A 161 -18.85 17.00 10.16
N TYR A 162 -19.57 17.94 10.76
CA TYR A 162 -20.35 17.69 11.97
C TYR A 162 -21.35 16.55 11.76
N GLY A 163 -21.20 15.44 12.52
CA GLY A 163 -21.98 14.21 12.39
C GLY A 163 -21.28 13.08 11.62
N ASN A 164 -20.18 13.36 10.92
CA ASN A 164 -19.32 12.36 10.30
C ASN A 164 -17.88 12.86 10.19
N TRP A 165 -17.15 12.81 11.30
CA TRP A 165 -15.79 13.35 11.43
C TRP A 165 -14.75 12.57 10.63
N GLN A 166 -15.00 11.29 10.32
CA GLN A 166 -14.06 10.42 9.58
C GLN A 166 -14.82 9.55 8.55
N PRO A 167 -15.35 10.18 7.49
CA PRO A 167 -16.25 9.52 6.54
C PRO A 167 -15.60 8.31 5.87
N PHE A 168 -14.30 8.38 5.60
CA PHE A 168 -13.55 7.29 5.01
C PHE A 168 -13.56 6.05 5.89
N LEU A 169 -13.25 6.17 7.18
CA LEU A 169 -13.23 5.03 8.12
C LEU A 169 -14.59 4.37 8.25
N LYS A 170 -15.68 5.14 8.18
CA LYS A 170 -17.03 4.59 8.17
C LYS A 170 -17.31 3.75 6.91
N ARG A 171 -16.79 4.17 5.75
CA ARG A 171 -16.95 3.43 4.47
C ARG A 171 -16.08 2.19 4.41
N ILE A 172 -14.79 2.31 4.77
CA ILE A 172 -13.87 1.18 4.68
C ILE A 172 -14.00 0.22 5.85
N GLY A 173 -14.55 0.66 6.98
CA GLY A 173 -14.59 -0.07 8.25
C GLY A 173 -13.22 -0.14 8.91
N VAL A 174 -13.18 0.09 10.22
CA VAL A 174 -11.97 -0.07 11.04
C VAL A 174 -11.66 -1.56 11.18
N PRO A 175 -10.38 -2.00 11.03
CA PRO A 175 -10.01 -3.38 11.32
C PRO A 175 -10.40 -3.76 12.74
N LYS A 176 -10.91 -4.98 12.91
CA LYS A 176 -11.17 -5.56 14.22
C LYS A 176 -9.96 -6.39 14.62
N CYS A 177 -9.36 -6.01 15.74
CA CYS A 177 -8.57 -6.91 16.56
C CYS A 177 -9.56 -7.64 17.50
#